data_AF-A0A1D7UW32-F1
#
_entry.id   AF-A0A1D7UW32-F1
#
_cell.length_a   1.000
_cell.length_b   1.000
_cell.length_c   1.000
_cell.angle_alpha   90.00
_cell.angle_beta   90.00
_cell.angle_gamma   90.00
#
_symmetry.space_group_name_H-M   'P 1'
#
loop_
_entity.id
_entity.type
_entity.pdbx_description
1 polymer ?
#
loop_
_entity_poly.entity_id
_entity_poly.type
_entity_poly.pdbx_seq_one_letter_code
_entity_poly.pdbx_strand_id
1 'polypeptide(L)'
;MQSFAGVAVTYPRIERKERTFFFALELSAQRNKIVNFLTMTHRTRNAIAISVISLFCISFILGGSYLIYRQKTGITSTASVTACKKIRRAEICNGFWSYDNKIQFGEVENANSDDLGAKIQVLVTQDRAVKPSLTLPIALYLIAFGLALMGLRWWQTEAYRE
;
A
#
# COMPACT_ATOMS: atom_id res chain seq x y z
N MET A 1 -41.04 52.12 0.08
CA MET A 1 -40.32 51.59 1.27
C MET A 1 -39.88 50.18 0.92
N GLN A 2 -38.62 49.73 0.87
CA GLN A 2 -37.27 50.20 1.23
C GLN A 2 -36.32 49.52 0.19
N SER A 3 -35.56 50.26 -0.62
CA SER A 3 -34.09 50.47 -0.49
C SER A 3 -33.30 49.32 0.16
N PHE A 4 -32.47 48.63 -0.63
CA PHE A 4 -31.24 47.98 -0.16
C PHE A 4 -30.09 48.32 -1.11
N ALA A 5 -29.10 49.00 -0.52
CA ALA A 5 -27.83 49.37 -1.10
C ALA A 5 -26.73 48.41 -0.59
N GLY A 6 -25.65 48.27 -1.38
CA GLY A 6 -24.36 47.70 -0.98
C GLY A 6 -24.29 46.17 -0.99
N VAL A 7 -23.19 45.50 -1.32
CA VAL A 7 -21.78 45.89 -1.27
C VAL A 7 -21.02 45.06 -2.31
N ALA A 8 -20.22 45.72 -3.15
CA ALA A 8 -19.24 45.04 -4.00
C ALA A 8 -18.04 44.60 -3.14
N VAL A 9 -17.84 43.29 -3.02
CA VAL A 9 -16.66 42.72 -2.34
C VAL A 9 -15.49 42.74 -3.32
N THR A 10 -14.56 43.66 -3.07
CA THR A 10 -13.25 43.72 -3.72
C THR A 10 -12.33 42.72 -3.03
N TYR A 11 -11.78 41.76 -3.78
CA TYR A 11 -10.74 40.86 -3.29
C TYR A 11 -9.37 41.57 -3.38
N PRO A 12 -8.57 41.62 -2.31
CA PRO A 12 -7.21 42.13 -2.39
C PRO A 12 -6.29 41.09 -3.05
N ARG A 13 -5.63 41.55 -4.11
CA ARG A 13 -4.48 40.95 -4.80
C ARG A 13 -3.25 41.02 -3.87
N ILE A 14 -3.03 40.00 -3.05
CA ILE A 14 -1.79 39.84 -2.26
C ILE A 14 -0.81 38.97 -3.06
N GLU A 15 0.05 39.66 -3.79
CA GLU A 15 1.06 39.14 -4.70
C GLU A 15 2.30 38.59 -3.96
N ARG A 16 2.52 37.29 -4.15
CA ARG A 16 3.74 36.72 -4.75
C ARG A 16 5.08 36.77 -3.96
N LYS A 17 5.27 37.62 -2.94
CA LYS A 17 6.59 37.80 -2.29
C LYS A 17 6.90 36.78 -1.16
N GLU A 18 5.88 36.26 -0.49
CA GLU A 18 6.07 35.32 0.65
C GLU A 18 6.35 33.89 0.22
N ARG A 19 5.88 33.46 -0.96
CA ARG A 19 6.14 32.10 -1.47
C ARG A 19 7.62 31.84 -1.74
N THR A 20 8.36 32.85 -2.20
CA THR A 20 9.81 32.72 -2.44
C THR A 20 10.63 32.54 -1.17
N PHE A 21 10.23 33.15 -0.06
CA PHE A 21 10.92 32.99 1.22
C PHE A 21 10.73 31.60 1.82
N PHE A 22 9.52 31.03 1.70
CA PHE A 22 9.24 29.67 2.17
C PHE A 22 10.06 28.62 1.39
N PHE A 23 10.13 28.74 0.06
CA PHE A 23 10.95 27.84 -0.77
C PHE A 23 12.45 27.96 -0.48
N ALA A 24 12.97 29.16 -0.21
CA ALA A 24 14.39 29.35 0.12
C ALA A 24 14.78 28.73 1.48
N LEU A 25 13.89 28.78 2.47
CA LEU A 25 14.07 28.12 3.77
C LEU A 25 13.97 26.59 3.67
N GLU A 26 13.08 26.07 2.83
CA GLU A 26 13.00 24.62 2.55
C GLU A 26 14.26 24.10 1.84
N LEU A 27 14.79 24.88 0.90
CA LEU A 27 16.03 24.54 0.18
C LEU A 27 17.26 24.55 1.10
N SER A 28 17.35 25.46 2.08
CA SER A 28 18.46 25.50 3.03
C SER A 28 18.42 24.36 4.04
N ALA A 29 17.22 23.97 4.49
CA ALA A 29 17.01 22.80 5.35
C ALA A 29 17.34 21.48 4.64
N GLN A 30 16.98 21.33 3.36
CA GLN A 30 17.37 20.19 2.54
C GLN A 30 18.89 20.17 2.28
N ARG A 31 19.52 21.33 2.05
CA ARG A 31 20.98 21.44 1.89
C ARG A 31 21.75 20.93 3.10
N ASN A 32 21.33 21.30 4.31
CA ASN A 32 22.02 20.87 5.53
C ASN A 32 21.89 19.35 5.78
N LYS A 33 20.78 18.73 5.40
CA LYS A 33 20.66 17.25 5.43
C LYS A 33 21.61 16.57 4.44
N ILE A 34 21.80 17.14 3.26
CA ILE A 34 22.70 16.60 2.23
C ILE A 34 24.17 16.74 2.64
N VAL A 35 24.55 17.88 3.24
CA VAL A 35 25.93 18.12 3.72
C VAL A 35 26.29 17.19 4.88
N ASN A 36 25.37 16.96 5.83
CA ASN A 36 25.59 16.01 6.92
C ASN A 36 25.62 14.54 6.44
N PHE A 37 24.88 14.22 5.37
CA PHE A 37 25.00 12.91 4.73
C PHE A 37 26.38 12.75 4.07
N LEU A 38 26.93 13.83 3.49
CA LEU A 38 28.24 13.88 2.84
C LEU A 38 29.44 13.74 3.80
N THR A 39 29.31 14.11 5.07
CA THR A 39 30.38 14.02 6.09
C THR A 39 30.37 12.74 6.93
N MET A 40 29.38 11.85 6.75
CA MET A 40 29.35 10.55 7.44
C MET A 40 30.47 9.61 6.99
N THR A 41 31.08 8.92 7.95
CA THR A 41 32.10 7.88 7.72
C THR A 41 31.52 6.69 6.94
N HIS A 42 32.33 6.02 6.13
CA HIS A 42 31.89 4.87 5.31
C HIS A 42 31.17 3.79 6.15
N ARG A 43 31.64 3.55 7.38
CA ARG A 43 31.00 2.63 8.34
C ARG A 43 29.59 3.06 8.77
N THR A 44 29.37 4.36 9.01
CA THR A 44 28.04 4.86 9.43
C THR A 44 27.04 4.81 8.27
N ARG A 45 27.46 5.13 7.05
CA ARG A 45 26.60 4.96 5.86
C ARG A 45 26.18 3.51 5.61
N ASN A 46 27.12 2.57 5.74
CA ASN A 46 26.84 1.15 5.56
C ASN A 46 25.87 0.62 6.64
N ALA A 47 26.07 1.01 7.90
CA ALA A 47 25.16 0.64 8.99
C ALA A 47 23.74 1.18 8.77
N ILE A 48 23.59 2.40 8.24
CA ILE A 48 22.29 2.97 7.89
C ILE A 48 21.65 2.21 6.73
N ALA A 49 22.41 1.91 5.67
CA ALA A 49 21.88 1.16 4.52
C ALA A 49 21.36 -0.23 4.94
N ILE A 50 22.12 -0.96 5.76
CA ILE A 50 21.74 -2.30 6.23
C ILE A 50 20.52 -2.25 7.16
N SER A 51 20.45 -1.26 8.05
CA SER A 51 19.29 -1.10 8.92
C SER A 51 18.02 -0.76 8.13
N VAL A 52 18.12 0.06 7.09
CA VAL A 52 16.98 0.33 6.20
C VAL A 52 16.55 -0.93 5.45
N ILE A 53 17.50 -1.65 4.83
CA ILE A 53 17.19 -2.88 4.08
C ILE A 53 16.54 -3.93 5.00
N SER A 54 17.07 -4.13 6.22
CA SER A 54 16.52 -5.11 7.15
C SER A 54 15.10 -4.75 7.60
N LEU A 55 14.83 -3.46 7.89
CA LEU A 55 13.49 -2.98 8.22
C LEU A 55 12.49 -3.20 7.07
N PHE A 56 12.89 -2.94 5.83
CA PHE A 56 12.05 -3.22 4.67
C PHE A 56 11.76 -4.72 4.54
N CYS A 57 12.78 -5.59 4.62
CA CYS A 57 12.61 -7.04 4.55
C CYS A 57 11.64 -7.55 5.64
N ILE A 58 11.80 -7.10 6.88
CA ILE A 58 10.91 -7.47 7.99
C ILE A 58 9.48 -7.03 7.71
N SER A 59 9.28 -5.80 7.20
CA SER A 59 7.95 -5.27 6.88
C SER A 59 7.25 -6.09 5.79
N PHE A 60 7.97 -6.51 4.74
CA PHE A 60 7.41 -7.36 3.69
C PHE A 60 7.07 -8.76 4.20
N ILE A 61 7.93 -9.36 5.03
CA ILE A 61 7.68 -10.69 5.62
C ILE A 61 6.46 -10.65 6.55
N LEU A 62 6.37 -9.64 7.43
CA LEU A 62 5.22 -9.44 8.32
C LEU A 62 3.93 -9.20 7.52
N GLY A 63 3.98 -8.34 6.49
CA GLY A 63 2.84 -8.08 5.61
C GLY A 63 2.36 -9.32 4.86
N GLY A 64 3.29 -10.11 4.29
CA GLY A 64 2.97 -11.37 3.62
C GLY A 64 2.37 -12.41 4.58
N SER A 65 2.97 -12.56 5.76
CA SER A 65 2.49 -13.48 6.81
C SER A 65 1.09 -13.09 7.31
N TYR A 66 0.83 -11.79 7.47
CA TYR A 66 -0.48 -11.27 7.88
C TYR A 66 -1.57 -11.55 6.82
N LEU A 67 -1.25 -11.39 5.53
CA LEU A 67 -2.17 -11.72 4.45
C LEU A 67 -2.51 -13.22 4.43
N ILE A 68 -1.53 -14.08 4.62
CA ILE A 68 -1.76 -15.54 4.72
C ILE A 68 -2.61 -15.86 5.93
N TYR A 69 -2.34 -15.25 7.08
CA TYR A 69 -3.13 -15.42 8.29
C TYR A 69 -4.59 -15.03 8.05
N ARG A 70 -4.84 -13.85 7.45
CA ARG A 70 -6.20 -13.38 7.10
C ARG A 70 -6.90 -14.35 6.13
N GLN A 71 -6.16 -14.94 5.21
CA GLN A 71 -6.67 -15.94 4.27
C GLN A 71 -6.91 -17.32 4.89
N LYS A 72 -6.38 -17.60 6.09
CA LYS A 72 -6.65 -18.86 6.82
C LYS A 72 -7.71 -18.71 7.89
N THR A 73 -7.93 -17.50 8.40
CA THR A 73 -8.99 -17.20 9.36
C THR A 73 -10.33 -17.03 8.65
N GLY A 74 -11.05 -18.12 8.45
CA GLY A 74 -12.40 -18.12 7.88
C GLY A 74 -12.95 -19.54 7.76
N ILE A 75 -14.26 -19.65 7.52
CA ILE A 75 -14.91 -20.92 7.24
C ILE A 75 -14.91 -21.12 5.71
N THR A 76 -14.50 -22.30 5.25
CA THR A 76 -14.56 -22.64 3.83
C THR A 76 -16.01 -22.82 3.39
N SER A 77 -16.44 -22.03 2.42
CA SER A 77 -17.80 -22.10 1.85
C SER A 77 -17.76 -21.87 0.35
N THR A 78 -18.89 -22.09 -0.32
CA THR A 78 -19.04 -21.82 -1.74
C THR A 78 -19.79 -20.51 -1.96
N ALA A 79 -19.21 -19.61 -2.75
CA ALA A 79 -19.88 -18.41 -3.22
C ALA A 79 -20.27 -18.56 -4.69
N SER A 80 -21.45 -18.03 -5.03
CA SER A 80 -21.92 -17.86 -6.40
C SER A 80 -21.79 -16.39 -6.77
N VAL A 81 -20.90 -16.08 -7.70
CA VAL A 81 -20.68 -14.69 -8.17
C VAL A 81 -21.76 -14.33 -9.18
N THR A 82 -22.47 -13.22 -8.96
CA THR A 82 -23.61 -12.81 -9.79
C THR A 82 -23.34 -11.56 -10.61
N ALA A 83 -22.51 -10.65 -10.11
CA ALA A 83 -22.18 -9.42 -10.83
C ALA A 83 -20.75 -9.01 -10.52
N CYS A 84 -19.99 -8.63 -11.55
CA CYS A 84 -18.67 -8.01 -11.38
C CYS A 84 -18.68 -6.64 -12.03
N LYS A 85 -18.12 -5.66 -11.33
CA LYS A 85 -17.95 -4.28 -11.81
C LYS A 85 -16.48 -3.90 -11.71
N LYS A 86 -15.92 -3.47 -12.84
CA LYS A 86 -14.57 -2.93 -12.90
C LYS A 86 -14.56 -1.46 -12.50
N ILE A 87 -13.86 -1.12 -11.42
CA ILE A 87 -13.66 0.25 -10.95
C ILE A 87 -12.17 0.60 -11.11
N ARG A 88 -11.86 1.35 -12.17
CA ARG A 88 -10.48 1.72 -12.57
C ARG A 88 -9.57 0.49 -12.74
N ARG A 89 -8.80 0.15 -11.69
CA ARG A 89 -7.82 -0.95 -11.64
C ARG A 89 -8.23 -2.09 -10.70
N ALA A 90 -9.34 -1.94 -9.98
CA ALA A 90 -9.87 -2.98 -9.10
C ALA A 90 -11.15 -3.56 -9.71
N GLU A 91 -11.31 -4.87 -9.63
CA GLU A 91 -12.56 -5.55 -9.96
C GLU A 91 -13.29 -5.85 -8.65
N ILE A 92 -14.52 -5.37 -8.54
CA ILE A 92 -15.40 -5.61 -7.39
C ILE A 92 -16.49 -6.55 -7.86
N CYS A 93 -16.56 -7.73 -7.25
CA CYS A 93 -17.56 -8.73 -7.56
C CYS A 93 -18.51 -8.91 -6.38
N ASN A 94 -19.80 -9.05 -6.67
CA ASN A 94 -20.84 -9.36 -5.70
C ASN A 94 -21.33 -10.78 -5.93
N GLY A 95 -21.73 -11.43 -4.84
CA GLY A 95 -22.19 -12.81 -4.89
C GLY A 95 -22.97 -13.21 -3.65
N PHE A 96 -23.50 -14.42 -3.71
CA PHE A 96 -24.19 -15.07 -2.60
C PHE A 96 -23.30 -16.15 -2.01
N TRP A 97 -23.21 -16.22 -0.69
CA TRP A 97 -22.52 -17.29 0.02
C TRP A 97 -23.35 -17.79 1.20
N SER A 98 -23.04 -19.00 1.65
CA SER A 98 -23.65 -19.57 2.85
C SER A 98 -22.72 -19.38 4.05
N TYR A 99 -23.25 -18.81 5.13
CA TYR A 99 -22.59 -18.72 6.43
C TYR A 99 -23.59 -19.12 7.52
N ASP A 100 -23.25 -20.11 8.34
CA ASP A 100 -24.10 -20.57 9.45
C ASP A 100 -25.55 -20.90 9.01
N ASN A 101 -25.67 -21.70 7.94
CA ASN A 101 -26.93 -22.08 7.29
C ASN A 101 -27.80 -20.91 6.76
N LYS A 102 -27.27 -19.69 6.72
CA LYS A 102 -27.94 -18.52 6.14
C LYS A 102 -27.26 -18.09 4.85
N ILE A 103 -28.07 -17.76 3.86
CA ILE A 103 -27.59 -17.18 2.60
C ILE A 103 -27.39 -15.69 2.84
N GLN A 104 -26.17 -15.23 2.64
CA GLN A 104 -25.83 -13.81 2.68
C GLN A 104 -25.46 -13.33 1.28
N PHE A 105 -25.68 -12.04 1.03
CA PHE A 105 -25.31 -11.36 -0.19
C PHE A 105 -24.39 -10.19 0.12
N GLY A 106 -23.32 -10.05 -0.65
CA GLY A 106 -22.44 -8.91 -0.54
C GLY A 106 -21.26 -9.01 -1.48
N GLU A 107 -20.18 -8.31 -1.13
CA GLU A 107 -18.97 -8.26 -1.92
C GLU A 107 -18.11 -9.52 -1.67
N VAL A 108 -17.66 -10.13 -2.76
CA VAL A 108 -16.68 -11.21 -2.77
C VAL A 108 -15.33 -10.60 -3.13
N GLU A 109 -14.50 -10.37 -2.11
CA GLU A 109 -13.15 -9.84 -2.30
C GLU A 109 -12.35 -10.80 -3.20
N ASN A 110 -11.60 -10.23 -4.15
CA ASN A 110 -10.60 -10.94 -4.95
C ASN A 110 -11.16 -11.97 -5.95
N ALA A 111 -12.47 -11.93 -6.23
CA ALA A 111 -13.07 -12.63 -7.36
C ALA A 111 -12.84 -11.84 -8.65
N ASN A 112 -12.74 -12.57 -9.78
CA ASN A 112 -12.49 -11.98 -11.08
C ASN A 112 -13.70 -12.12 -12.00
N SER A 113 -13.72 -11.36 -13.09
CA SER A 113 -14.75 -11.49 -14.14
C SER A 113 -14.85 -12.91 -14.74
N ASP A 114 -13.77 -13.70 -14.70
CA ASP A 114 -13.75 -15.11 -15.13
C ASP A 114 -14.59 -16.04 -14.22
N ASP A 115 -14.84 -15.62 -12.96
CA ASP A 115 -15.60 -16.41 -11.98
C ASP A 115 -17.12 -16.14 -12.04
N LEU A 116 -17.57 -15.27 -12.94
CA LEU A 116 -18.96 -14.85 -13.04
C LEU A 116 -19.87 -16.02 -13.45
N GLY A 117 -20.91 -16.28 -12.65
CA GLY A 117 -21.82 -17.41 -12.87
C GLY A 117 -21.27 -18.78 -12.43
N ALA A 118 -20.03 -18.85 -11.94
CA ALA A 118 -19.43 -20.06 -11.40
C ALA A 118 -19.61 -20.14 -9.87
N LYS A 119 -19.56 -21.38 -9.34
CA LYS A 119 -19.44 -21.62 -7.90
C LYS A 119 -17.96 -21.72 -7.54
N ILE A 120 -17.47 -20.75 -6.78
CA ILE A 120 -16.06 -20.70 -6.35
C ILE A 120 -15.95 -21.00 -4.85
N GLN A 121 -14.83 -21.62 -4.46
CA GLN A 121 -14.49 -21.78 -3.05
C GLN A 121 -13.95 -20.46 -2.51
N VAL A 122 -14.55 -19.99 -1.41
CA VAL A 122 -14.20 -18.76 -0.72
C VAL A 122 -14.05 -19.04 0.77
N LEU A 123 -13.28 -18.18 1.44
CA LEU A 123 -13.27 -18.11 2.89
C LEU A 123 -14.25 -17.03 3.34
N VAL A 124 -15.21 -17.44 4.15
CA VAL A 124 -16.23 -16.56 4.66
C VAL A 124 -15.93 -16.18 6.10
N THR A 125 -15.98 -14.88 6.37
CA THR A 125 -16.08 -14.31 7.72
C THR A 125 -17.47 -13.68 7.87
N GLN A 126 -17.88 -13.34 9.10
CA GLN A 126 -19.24 -12.87 9.43
C GLN A 126 -19.90 -11.96 8.37
N ASP A 127 -19.15 -11.00 7.81
CA ASP A 127 -19.67 -10.00 6.87
C ASP A 127 -19.02 -10.01 5.47
N ARG A 128 -18.09 -10.93 5.19
CA ARG A 128 -17.29 -10.88 3.95
C ARG A 128 -16.90 -12.27 3.44
N ALA A 129 -16.91 -12.42 2.12
CA ALA A 129 -16.35 -13.57 1.44
C ALA A 129 -15.06 -13.15 0.73
N VAL A 130 -13.98 -13.92 0.91
CA VAL A 130 -12.67 -13.64 0.32
C VAL A 130 -12.22 -14.86 -0.49
N LYS A 131 -11.91 -14.67 -1.78
CA LYS A 131 -11.24 -15.69 -2.58
C LYS A 131 -9.76 -15.74 -2.16
N PRO A 132 -9.24 -16.89 -1.71
CA PRO A 132 -7.84 -16.98 -1.33
C PRO A 132 -6.94 -16.78 -2.55
N SER A 133 -6.03 -15.80 -2.50
CA SER A 133 -5.02 -15.59 -3.54
C SER A 133 -3.62 -15.77 -2.99
N LEU A 134 -2.90 -16.75 -3.52
CA LEU A 134 -1.48 -16.94 -3.23
C LEU A 134 -0.59 -15.95 -3.99
N THR A 135 -1.09 -15.31 -5.04
CA THR A 135 -0.29 -14.42 -5.92
C THR A 135 0.32 -13.24 -5.16
N LEU A 136 -0.47 -12.54 -4.36
CA LEU A 136 -0.05 -11.36 -3.58
C LEU A 136 1.01 -11.70 -2.52
N PRO A 137 0.80 -12.69 -1.63
CA PRO A 137 1.83 -13.06 -0.65
C PRO A 137 3.10 -13.58 -1.32
N ILE A 138 3.00 -14.39 -2.39
CA ILE A 138 4.19 -14.87 -3.13
C ILE A 138 4.99 -13.70 -3.71
N ALA A 139 4.33 -12.72 -4.34
CA ALA A 139 5.00 -11.55 -4.89
C ALA A 139 5.77 -10.76 -3.81
N LEU A 140 5.17 -10.59 -2.63
CA LEU A 140 5.84 -9.89 -1.51
C LEU A 140 7.07 -10.65 -1.02
N TYR A 141 7.01 -11.98 -0.91
CA TYR A 141 8.17 -12.80 -0.55
C TYR A 141 9.28 -12.72 -1.59
N LEU A 142 8.94 -12.72 -2.88
CA LEU A 142 9.92 -12.59 -3.97
C LEU A 142 10.64 -11.24 -3.93
N ILE A 143 9.92 -10.15 -3.65
CA ILE A 143 10.52 -8.81 -3.48
C ILE A 143 11.46 -8.79 -2.28
N ALA A 144 11.03 -9.33 -1.13
CA ALA A 144 11.87 -9.41 0.07
C ALA A 144 13.14 -10.23 -0.19
N PHE A 145 13.02 -11.36 -0.89
CA PHE A 145 14.14 -12.20 -1.25
C PHE A 145 15.10 -11.50 -2.22
N GLY A 146 14.58 -10.80 -3.23
CA GLY A 146 15.39 -10.01 -4.16
C GLY A 146 16.17 -8.90 -3.46
N LEU A 147 15.53 -8.17 -2.52
CA LEU A 147 16.19 -7.15 -1.72
C LEU A 147 17.27 -7.74 -0.81
N ALA A 148 17.01 -8.88 -0.18
CA ALA A 148 17.99 -9.58 0.64
C ALA A 148 19.22 -10.02 -0.18
N LEU A 149 19.00 -10.57 -1.38
CA LEU A 149 20.09 -10.94 -2.30
C LEU A 149 20.91 -9.73 -2.74
N MET A 150 20.26 -8.61 -3.08
CA MET A 150 20.98 -7.37 -3.41
C MET A 150 21.81 -6.86 -2.23
N GLY A 151 21.25 -6.90 -1.02
CA GLY A 151 21.98 -6.53 0.21
C GLY A 151 23.20 -7.42 0.46
N LEU A 152 23.06 -8.73 0.28
CA LEU A 152 24.17 -9.69 0.40
C LEU A 152 25.25 -9.44 -0.65
N ARG A 153 24.87 -9.21 -1.91
CA ARG A 153 25.82 -8.94 -3.00
C ARG A 153 26.59 -7.65 -2.74
N TRP A 154 25.90 -6.60 -2.28
CA TRP A 154 26.52 -5.35 -1.87
C TRP A 154 27.51 -5.58 -0.73
N TRP A 155 27.09 -6.29 0.32
CA TRP A 155 27.94 -6.57 1.47
C TRP A 155 29.22 -7.32 1.08
N GLN A 156 29.12 -8.33 0.20
CA GLN A 156 30.28 -9.03 -0.32
C GLN A 156 31.22 -8.08 -1.07
N THR A 157 30.72 -7.23 -1.97
CA THR A 157 31.57 -6.28 -2.70
C THR A 157 32.27 -5.27 -1.79
N GLU A 158 31.66 -4.87 -0.68
CA GLU A 158 32.30 -3.99 0.30
C GLU A 158 33.31 -4.75 1.18
N ALA A 159 33.02 -5.99 1.55
CA ALA A 159 33.92 -6.83 2.35
C ALA A 159 35.20 -7.23 1.59
N TYR A 160 35.16 -7.31 0.25
CA TYR A 160 36.34 -7.52 -0.59
C TYR A 160 37.13 -6.23 -0.88
N ARG A 161 36.64 -5.05 -0.44
CA ARG A 161 37.32 -3.75 -0.60
C ARG A 161 38.16 -3.35 0.62
N GLU A 162 38.07 -4.08 1.73
CA GLU A 162 39.03 -4.02 2.84
C GLU A 162 40.17 -5.02 2.60
#